data_AF-A0A3R7FPX8-F1
#
_entry.id   AF-A0A3R7FPX8-F1
#
_cell.length_a   1.000
_cell.length_b   1.000
_cell.length_c   1.000
_cell.angle_alpha   90.00
_cell.angle_beta   90.00
_cell.angle_gamma   90.00
#
_symmetry.space_group_name_H-M   'P 1'
#
loop_
_entity.id
_entity.type
_entity.pdbx_description
1 polymer ?
#
loop_
_entity_poly.entity_id
_entity_poly.type
_entity_poly.pdbx_seq_one_letter_code
_entity_poly.pdbx_strand_id
1 'polypeptide(L)'
;MTSPRNYSTLRDAPQGSKFAYYAKDIDLFEAEHFSTLADWLDDRDYPLDSEIAYFATFAYIAGGWTRDTPRALIDVHGIESMADAIEAAESDELDDFSEYDTRHSHRKVNASRVKESLRSLDSLTVASQPVASFEEFFEVLEQYQSDIDEEEKAAHETFVTAWDSLKSVSYFGPLTGYDWLEVVAFVHGHEEFTPATIRPRYLNTGSNPPKGFKEVFGIDLDHKAAKHCIRLLEEFALEELDKEMPSAMFDMESALCVFYKDIGDIEMDDGATIDPDCYPNRKDDCY
;
A
#
# COMPACT_ATOMS: atom_id res chain seq x y z
N MET A 1 -18.15 30.68 9.57
CA MET A 1 -16.67 30.62 9.54
C MET A 1 -16.23 29.96 10.84
N THR A 2 -16.02 28.65 10.83
CA THR A 2 -15.48 27.90 11.95
C THR A 2 -13.99 28.23 12.09
N SER A 3 -13.55 28.54 13.31
CA SER A 3 -12.15 28.78 13.67
C SER A 3 -11.27 27.61 13.17
N PRO A 4 -10.02 27.84 12.73
CA PRO A 4 -9.10 26.74 12.51
C PRO A 4 -9.02 25.92 13.79
N ARG A 5 -9.41 24.65 13.70
CA ARG A 5 -9.33 23.72 14.82
C ARG A 5 -7.84 23.40 15.00
N ASN A 6 -7.24 24.00 16.02
CA ASN A 6 -5.86 23.73 16.41
C ASN A 6 -5.87 22.56 17.38
N TYR A 7 -5.77 21.34 16.85
CA TYR A 7 -5.48 20.16 17.67
C TYR A 7 -3.99 20.18 18.04
N SER A 8 -3.66 19.88 19.30
CA SER A 8 -2.27 19.80 19.75
C SER A 8 -1.70 18.40 19.57
N THR A 9 -2.55 17.38 19.67
CA THR A 9 -2.23 15.97 19.43
C THR A 9 -3.31 15.34 18.54
N LEU A 10 -3.04 14.15 17.99
CA LEU A 10 -4.05 13.37 17.29
C LEU A 10 -5.30 13.17 18.14
N ARG A 11 -5.14 12.87 19.43
CA ARG A 11 -6.24 12.53 20.36
C ARG A 11 -7.21 13.69 20.62
N ASP A 12 -6.77 14.94 20.39
CA ASP A 12 -7.60 16.13 20.51
C ASP A 12 -8.56 16.32 19.32
N ALA A 13 -8.38 15.55 18.25
CA ALA A 13 -9.26 15.59 17.08
C ALA A 13 -10.63 14.93 17.37
N PRO A 14 -11.71 15.30 16.64
CA PRO A 14 -13.08 14.84 16.88
C PRO A 14 -13.24 13.34 17.06
N GLN A 15 -12.60 12.54 16.20
CA GLN A 15 -12.54 11.08 16.32
C GLN A 15 -11.11 10.60 16.58
N GLY A 16 -10.21 11.50 16.98
CA GLY A 16 -8.78 11.22 17.15
C GLY A 16 -8.47 10.17 18.19
N SER A 17 -9.13 10.23 19.35
CA SER A 17 -8.96 9.21 20.40
C SER A 17 -9.46 7.84 19.96
N LYS A 18 -10.55 7.80 19.18
CA LYS A 18 -11.15 6.58 18.64
C LYS A 18 -10.27 5.96 17.56
N PHE A 19 -9.76 6.78 16.65
CA PHE A 19 -8.80 6.37 15.62
C PHE A 19 -7.48 5.89 16.25
N ALA A 20 -6.94 6.61 17.24
CA ALA A 20 -5.71 6.21 17.92
C ALA A 20 -5.84 4.89 18.69
N TYR A 21 -7.03 4.58 19.22
CA TYR A 21 -7.32 3.27 19.80
C TYR A 21 -7.34 2.20 18.71
N TYR A 22 -8.10 2.45 17.65
CA TYR A 22 -8.24 1.52 16.53
C TYR A 22 -6.91 1.22 15.82
N ALA A 23 -6.11 2.25 15.53
CA ALA A 23 -4.82 2.11 14.87
C ALA A 23 -3.77 1.34 15.70
N LYS A 24 -3.94 1.23 17.02
CA LYS A 24 -3.10 0.40 17.90
C LYS A 24 -3.50 -1.09 17.86
N ASP A 25 -4.78 -1.35 17.62
CA ASP A 25 -5.39 -2.69 17.70
C ASP A 25 -5.59 -3.34 16.33
N ILE A 26 -5.51 -2.54 15.26
CA ILE A 26 -5.55 -3.07 13.91
C ILE A 26 -4.23 -3.79 13.64
N ASP A 27 -4.30 -5.12 13.71
CA ASP A 27 -3.33 -5.97 13.06
C ASP A 27 -3.42 -5.69 11.56
N LEU A 28 -2.48 -4.89 11.06
CA LEU A 28 -2.36 -4.57 9.65
C LEU A 28 -1.89 -5.85 8.96
N PHE A 29 -2.90 -6.60 8.52
CA PHE A 29 -2.85 -7.84 7.75
C PHE A 29 -1.76 -7.89 6.67
N GLU A 30 -1.36 -6.72 6.17
CA GLU A 30 -0.24 -6.49 5.26
C GLU A 30 1.07 -7.20 5.70
N ALA A 31 1.44 -7.15 6.98
CA ALA A 31 2.70 -7.72 7.46
C ALA A 31 2.78 -9.25 7.30
N GLU A 32 1.69 -9.97 7.59
CA GLU A 32 1.60 -11.42 7.38
C GLU A 32 1.72 -11.77 5.89
N HIS A 33 1.11 -10.95 5.03
CA HIS A 33 1.19 -11.10 3.58
C HIS A 33 2.60 -10.85 3.03
N PHE A 34 3.33 -9.88 3.55
CA PHE A 34 4.71 -9.59 3.13
C PHE A 34 5.65 -10.72 3.53
N SER A 35 5.57 -11.20 4.77
CA SER A 35 6.35 -12.37 5.23
C SER A 35 6.03 -13.61 4.38
N THR A 36 4.75 -13.87 4.13
CA THR A 36 4.32 -15.04 3.36
C THR A 36 4.82 -15.02 1.91
N LEU A 37 4.91 -13.83 1.31
CA LEU A 37 5.44 -13.64 -0.04
C LEU A 37 6.96 -13.74 -0.06
N ALA A 38 7.65 -13.12 0.88
CA ALA A 38 9.11 -13.20 1.03
C ALA A 38 9.56 -14.66 1.21
N ASP A 39 8.92 -15.42 2.10
CA ASP A 39 9.20 -16.85 2.31
C ASP A 39 8.97 -17.65 1.02
N TRP A 40 7.95 -17.30 0.23
CA TRP A 40 7.65 -17.99 -1.03
C TRP A 40 8.68 -17.74 -2.12
N LEU A 41 9.28 -16.54 -2.15
CA LEU A 41 10.40 -16.18 -3.03
C LEU A 41 11.68 -16.90 -2.61
N ASP A 42 11.98 -16.91 -1.30
CA ASP A 42 13.14 -17.60 -0.72
C ASP A 42 13.09 -19.11 -0.96
N ASP A 43 11.93 -19.74 -0.76
CA ASP A 43 11.69 -21.17 -1.02
C ASP A 43 12.00 -21.59 -2.48
N ARG A 44 12.01 -20.64 -3.42
CA ARG A 44 12.29 -20.84 -4.85
C ARG A 44 13.69 -20.41 -5.27
N ASP A 45 14.51 -19.94 -4.33
CA ASP A 45 15.82 -19.36 -4.58
C ASP A 45 15.75 -18.18 -5.60
N TYR A 46 14.67 -17.38 -5.56
CA TYR A 46 14.55 -16.19 -6.40
C TYR A 46 15.24 -15.00 -5.72
N PRO A 47 16.30 -14.41 -6.31
CA PRO A 47 16.95 -13.23 -5.74
C PRO A 47 15.94 -12.09 -5.63
N LEU A 48 15.87 -11.43 -4.47
CA LEU A 48 14.89 -10.37 -4.23
C LEU A 48 15.05 -9.18 -5.20
N ASP A 49 16.26 -8.95 -5.70
CA ASP A 49 16.61 -7.88 -6.66
C ASP A 49 16.47 -8.30 -8.14
N SER A 50 15.87 -9.46 -8.43
CA SER A 50 15.74 -9.98 -9.79
C SER A 50 14.38 -9.71 -10.45
N GLU A 51 14.38 -9.68 -11.79
CA GLU A 51 13.16 -9.54 -12.60
C GLU A 51 12.04 -10.52 -12.20
N ILE A 52 12.38 -11.80 -11.95
CA ILE A 52 11.39 -12.82 -11.58
C ILE A 52 10.76 -12.55 -10.21
N ALA A 53 11.52 -11.98 -9.26
CA ALA A 53 10.99 -11.61 -7.96
C ALA A 53 10.04 -10.40 -8.08
N TYR A 54 10.42 -9.35 -8.82
CA TYR A 54 9.53 -8.22 -9.07
C TYR A 54 8.25 -8.62 -9.81
N PHE A 55 8.39 -9.50 -10.79
CA PHE A 55 7.25 -10.05 -11.51
C PHE A 55 6.32 -10.85 -10.57
N ALA A 56 6.89 -11.69 -9.70
CA ALA A 56 6.11 -12.45 -8.73
C ALA A 56 5.32 -11.55 -7.77
N THR A 57 5.92 -10.45 -7.29
CA THR A 57 5.21 -9.51 -6.40
C THR A 57 4.18 -8.67 -7.12
N PHE A 58 4.44 -8.29 -8.39
CA PHE A 58 3.43 -7.69 -9.25
C PHE A 58 2.24 -8.63 -9.44
N ALA A 59 2.49 -9.89 -9.79
CA ALA A 59 1.48 -10.91 -9.99
C ALA A 59 0.68 -11.21 -8.71
N TYR A 60 1.36 -11.22 -7.56
CA TYR A 60 0.73 -11.38 -6.25
C TYR A 60 -0.29 -10.28 -5.96
N ILE A 61 0.10 -9.02 -6.15
CA ILE A 61 -0.76 -7.85 -5.93
C ILE A 61 -1.87 -7.79 -6.98
N ALA A 62 -1.55 -8.02 -8.26
CA ALA A 62 -2.55 -8.10 -9.33
C ALA A 62 -3.56 -9.23 -9.08
N GLY A 63 -3.11 -10.36 -8.54
CA GLY A 63 -3.92 -11.52 -8.16
C GLY A 63 -4.79 -11.32 -6.93
N GLY A 64 -4.75 -10.16 -6.28
CA GLY A 64 -5.51 -9.90 -5.07
C GLY A 64 -4.87 -10.50 -3.82
N TRP A 65 -3.55 -10.45 -3.74
CA TRP A 65 -2.75 -10.83 -2.56
C TRP A 65 -2.76 -12.34 -2.26
N THR A 66 -2.72 -13.17 -3.30
CA THR A 66 -2.59 -14.64 -3.18
C THR A 66 -1.33 -15.14 -3.88
N ARG A 67 -0.68 -16.15 -3.28
CA ARG A 67 0.46 -16.86 -3.88
C ARG A 67 0.05 -17.77 -5.03
N ASP A 68 -1.24 -18.07 -5.18
CA ASP A 68 -1.71 -18.94 -6.25
C ASP A 68 -1.49 -18.31 -7.63
N THR A 69 -1.61 -16.99 -7.74
CA THR A 69 -1.39 -16.26 -9.01
C THR A 69 0.08 -16.31 -9.46
N PRO A 70 1.07 -15.87 -8.67
CA PRO A 70 2.47 -15.99 -9.08
C PRO A 70 2.89 -17.47 -9.24
N ARG A 71 2.38 -18.40 -8.40
CA ARG A 71 2.61 -19.84 -8.60
C ARG A 71 2.11 -20.33 -9.95
N ALA A 72 0.91 -19.92 -10.38
CA ALA A 72 0.37 -20.36 -11.65
C ALA A 72 1.16 -19.77 -12.82
N LEU A 73 1.44 -18.46 -12.79
CA LEU A 73 2.19 -17.81 -13.87
C LEU A 73 3.62 -18.35 -13.99
N ILE A 74 4.34 -18.46 -12.88
CA ILE A 74 5.75 -18.86 -12.88
C ILE A 74 5.90 -20.38 -12.94
N ASP A 75 5.37 -21.12 -11.95
CA ASP A 75 5.65 -22.56 -11.83
C ASP A 75 4.89 -23.41 -12.87
N VAL A 76 3.70 -22.97 -13.31
CA VAL A 76 2.86 -23.74 -14.26
C VAL A 76 3.05 -23.28 -15.70
N HIS A 77 3.02 -21.97 -15.93
CA HIS A 77 3.14 -21.41 -17.29
C HIS A 77 4.57 -21.03 -17.69
N GLY A 78 5.54 -21.04 -16.75
CA GLY A 78 6.94 -20.73 -17.05
C GLY A 78 7.19 -19.27 -17.39
N ILE A 79 6.35 -18.36 -16.88
CA ILE A 79 6.45 -16.92 -17.11
C ILE A 79 7.36 -16.34 -16.04
N GLU A 80 8.59 -15.97 -16.42
CA GLU A 80 9.62 -15.56 -15.48
C GLU A 80 9.94 -14.06 -15.56
N SER A 81 9.35 -13.34 -16.50
CA SER A 81 9.63 -11.93 -16.75
C SER A 81 8.42 -11.13 -17.24
N MET A 82 8.53 -9.80 -17.19
CA MET A 82 7.56 -8.90 -17.84
C MET A 82 7.39 -9.20 -19.33
N ALA A 83 8.48 -9.53 -20.04
CA ALA A 83 8.44 -9.85 -21.46
C ALA A 83 7.62 -11.13 -21.73
N ASP A 84 7.86 -12.19 -20.95
CA ASP A 84 7.11 -13.44 -21.05
C ASP A 84 5.62 -13.21 -20.74
N ALA A 85 5.34 -12.36 -19.75
CA ALA A 85 3.98 -12.06 -19.33
C ALA A 85 3.17 -11.35 -20.42
N ILE A 86 3.79 -10.41 -21.13
CA ILE A 86 3.17 -9.72 -22.27
C ILE A 86 2.85 -10.72 -23.37
N GLU A 87 3.81 -11.57 -23.76
CA GLU A 87 3.61 -12.59 -24.79
C GLU A 87 2.51 -13.59 -24.40
N ALA A 88 2.54 -14.08 -23.16
CA ALA A 88 1.54 -15.01 -22.65
C ALA A 88 0.13 -14.38 -22.61
N ALA A 89 0.01 -13.10 -22.23
CA ALA A 89 -1.28 -12.41 -22.20
C ALA A 89 -1.87 -12.14 -23.60
N GLU A 90 -1.03 -12.11 -24.64
CA GLU A 90 -1.44 -12.04 -26.05
C GLU A 90 -1.85 -13.40 -26.63
N SER A 91 -1.28 -14.50 -26.12
CA SER A 91 -1.55 -15.87 -26.60
C SER A 91 -2.95 -16.41 -26.25
N ASP A 92 -3.66 -15.75 -25.34
CA ASP A 92 -4.90 -16.20 -24.71
C ASP A 92 -4.82 -17.50 -23.87
N GLU A 93 -3.64 -18.08 -23.67
CA GLU A 93 -3.43 -19.38 -22.98
C GLU A 93 -3.39 -19.31 -21.44
N LEU A 94 -3.52 -18.11 -20.86
CA LEU A 94 -3.61 -17.94 -19.41
C LEU A 94 -5.01 -18.30 -18.90
N ASP A 95 -5.07 -19.27 -17.98
CA ASP A 95 -6.29 -19.62 -17.26
C ASP A 95 -6.82 -18.41 -16.44
N ASP A 96 -8.13 -18.37 -16.20
CA ASP A 96 -8.72 -17.42 -15.25
C ASP A 96 -8.40 -17.90 -13.83
N PHE A 97 -7.40 -17.30 -13.19
CA PHE A 97 -6.88 -17.70 -11.88
C PHE A 97 -7.78 -17.29 -10.69
N SER A 98 -9.07 -17.03 -10.91
CA SER A 98 -10.01 -16.59 -9.88
C SER A 98 -10.50 -17.73 -8.97
N GLU A 99 -9.70 -18.16 -8.00
CA GLU A 99 -10.20 -18.85 -6.80
C GLU A 99 -10.25 -17.91 -5.58
N TYR A 100 -11.41 -17.89 -4.92
CA TYR A 100 -11.90 -16.78 -4.09
C TYR A 100 -11.58 -16.96 -2.60
N ASP A 101 -10.66 -16.16 -2.03
CA ASP A 101 -10.70 -15.84 -0.59
C ASP A 101 -11.83 -14.81 -0.37
N THR A 102 -12.75 -15.07 0.56
CA THR A 102 -13.93 -14.25 0.82
C THR A 102 -13.66 -12.99 1.65
N ARG A 103 -12.48 -12.80 2.23
CA ARG A 103 -12.26 -11.80 3.31
C ARG A 103 -12.04 -10.33 2.88
N HIS A 104 -11.53 -10.02 1.67
CA HIS A 104 -11.17 -8.61 1.31
C HIS A 104 -11.77 -8.08 -0.01
N SER A 105 -13.04 -7.70 -0.03
CA SER A 105 -13.80 -7.40 -1.26
C SER A 105 -13.26 -6.27 -2.18
N HIS A 106 -12.46 -5.34 -1.68
CA HIS A 106 -11.95 -4.19 -2.47
C HIS A 106 -10.55 -4.42 -3.05
N ARG A 107 -9.72 -5.24 -2.41
CA ARG A 107 -8.41 -5.68 -2.94
C ARG A 107 -8.53 -6.88 -3.91
N LYS A 108 -9.72 -7.48 -3.99
CA LYS A 108 -10.13 -8.49 -5.00
C LYS A 108 -10.42 -7.96 -6.41
N VAL A 109 -10.55 -6.63 -6.58
CA VAL A 109 -11.00 -6.05 -7.86
C VAL A 109 -10.04 -6.37 -9.02
N ASN A 110 -8.77 -6.67 -8.70
CA ASN A 110 -7.74 -6.96 -9.69
C ASN A 110 -7.59 -8.45 -10.01
N ALA A 111 -8.01 -9.36 -9.12
CA ALA A 111 -7.88 -10.80 -9.33
C ALA A 111 -8.60 -11.26 -10.62
N SER A 112 -9.74 -10.64 -10.94
CA SER A 112 -10.48 -10.89 -12.19
C SER A 112 -9.92 -10.16 -13.41
N ARG A 113 -8.79 -9.46 -13.26
CA ARG A 113 -8.18 -8.57 -14.26
C ARG A 113 -6.68 -8.79 -14.43
N VAL A 114 -6.14 -9.88 -13.87
CA VAL A 114 -4.71 -10.21 -13.94
C VAL A 114 -4.23 -10.18 -15.38
N LYS A 115 -4.96 -10.84 -16.30
CA LYS A 115 -4.60 -10.90 -17.72
C LYS A 115 -4.55 -9.52 -18.38
N GLU A 116 -5.51 -8.65 -18.08
CA GLU A 116 -5.51 -7.28 -18.58
C GLU A 116 -4.38 -6.44 -18.00
N SER A 117 -4.03 -6.63 -16.72
CA SER A 117 -2.87 -5.99 -16.10
C SER A 117 -1.57 -6.44 -16.76
N LEU A 118 -1.36 -7.75 -16.93
CA LEU A 118 -0.18 -8.31 -17.61
C LEU A 118 -0.03 -7.78 -19.04
N ARG A 119 -1.14 -7.77 -19.81
CA ARG A 119 -1.13 -7.25 -21.17
C ARG A 119 -0.71 -5.79 -21.23
N SER A 120 -1.10 -4.99 -20.24
CA SER A 120 -0.80 -3.54 -20.22
C SER A 120 0.59 -3.18 -19.71
N LEU A 121 1.43 -4.17 -19.33
CA LEU A 121 2.82 -3.94 -18.97
C LEU A 121 3.64 -3.38 -20.15
N ASP A 122 3.22 -3.65 -21.40
CA ASP A 122 3.81 -3.07 -22.61
C ASP A 122 3.76 -1.52 -22.65
N SER A 123 2.86 -0.93 -21.86
CA SER A 123 2.65 0.51 -21.73
C SER A 123 3.36 1.14 -20.54
N LEU A 124 4.07 0.34 -19.73
CA LEU A 124 4.79 0.83 -18.56
C LEU A 124 5.88 1.82 -18.98
N THR A 125 5.87 3.00 -18.36
CA THR A 125 6.88 4.02 -18.58
C THR A 125 7.35 4.63 -17.26
N VAL A 126 8.64 4.95 -17.14
CA VAL A 126 9.24 5.66 -16.01
C VAL A 126 9.81 6.97 -16.49
N ALA A 127 9.46 8.08 -15.84
CA ALA A 127 9.89 9.41 -16.26
C ALA A 127 9.64 9.69 -17.77
N SER A 128 8.50 9.21 -18.31
CA SER A 128 8.13 9.24 -19.75
C SER A 128 9.01 8.42 -20.69
N GLN A 129 9.80 7.48 -20.18
CA GLN A 129 10.62 6.55 -20.96
C GLN A 129 10.02 5.13 -20.84
N PRO A 130 9.80 4.42 -21.96
CA PRO A 130 9.38 3.02 -21.91
C PRO A 130 10.50 2.17 -21.29
N VAL A 131 10.10 1.18 -20.49
CA VAL A 131 11.00 0.21 -19.87
C VAL A 131 10.61 -1.20 -20.32
N ALA A 132 11.58 -2.09 -20.44
CA ALA A 132 11.42 -3.46 -20.93
C ALA A 132 11.48 -4.52 -19.81
N SER A 133 11.75 -4.12 -18.57
CA SER A 133 11.71 -4.98 -17.38
C SER A 133 11.44 -4.16 -16.11
N PHE A 134 11.10 -4.84 -15.00
CA PHE A 134 11.06 -4.20 -13.68
C PHE A 134 12.47 -3.86 -13.17
N GLU A 135 13.49 -4.63 -13.54
CA GLU A 135 14.89 -4.23 -13.27
C GLU A 135 15.20 -2.87 -13.90
N GLU A 136 14.88 -2.67 -15.19
CA GLU A 136 15.06 -1.37 -15.87
C GLU A 136 14.18 -0.27 -15.24
N PHE A 137 12.98 -0.60 -14.77
CA PHE A 137 12.13 0.32 -14.02
C PHE A 137 12.86 0.90 -12.80
N PHE A 138 13.52 0.07 -11.99
CA PHE A 138 14.25 0.52 -10.82
C PHE A 138 15.57 1.21 -11.17
N GLU A 139 16.32 0.73 -12.16
CA GLU A 139 17.54 1.41 -12.65
C GLU A 139 17.25 2.86 -13.09
N VAL A 140 16.13 3.09 -13.78
CA VAL A 140 15.71 4.44 -14.20
C VAL A 140 15.31 5.30 -12.99
N LEU A 141 14.63 4.72 -11.99
CA LEU A 141 14.28 5.44 -10.76
C LEU A 141 15.50 5.83 -9.93
N GLU A 142 16.48 4.93 -9.79
CA GLU A 142 17.74 5.22 -9.10
C GLU A 142 18.50 6.36 -9.78
N GLN A 143 18.62 6.30 -11.11
CA GLN A 143 19.24 7.38 -11.89
C GLN A 143 18.48 8.69 -11.70
N TYR A 144 17.15 8.67 -11.78
CA TYR A 144 16.30 9.84 -11.56
C TYR A 144 16.46 10.43 -10.16
N GLN A 145 16.53 9.60 -9.13
CA GLN A 145 16.78 10.02 -7.75
C GLN A 145 18.15 10.68 -7.61
N SER A 146 19.18 10.10 -8.23
CA SER A 146 20.57 10.59 -8.17
C SER A 146 20.77 11.96 -8.82
N ASP A 147 19.89 12.35 -9.75
CA ASP A 147 19.90 13.65 -10.43
C ASP A 147 19.27 14.77 -9.58
N ILE A 148 18.77 14.47 -8.38
CA ILE A 148 18.13 15.42 -7.47
C ILE A 148 19.02 15.63 -6.22
N ASP A 149 19.63 16.82 -6.13
CA ASP A 149 20.59 17.16 -5.06
C ASP A 149 20.03 17.10 -3.62
N GLU A 150 18.73 17.36 -3.44
CA GLU A 150 18.08 17.41 -2.13
C GLU A 150 17.43 16.07 -1.79
N GLU A 151 17.99 15.33 -0.84
CA GLU A 151 17.57 13.97 -0.46
C GLU A 151 16.05 13.82 -0.22
N GLU A 152 15.44 14.69 0.59
CA GLU A 152 13.98 14.64 0.84
C GLU A 152 13.16 14.86 -0.43
N LYS A 153 13.64 15.74 -1.31
CA LYS A 153 13.00 16.00 -2.60
C LYS A 153 13.21 14.82 -3.55
N ALA A 154 14.39 14.22 -3.54
CA ALA A 154 14.73 13.06 -4.36
C ALA A 154 13.83 11.87 -4.02
N ALA A 155 13.71 11.51 -2.73
CA ALA A 155 12.81 10.45 -2.28
C ALA A 155 11.34 10.74 -2.64
N HIS A 156 10.88 11.98 -2.43
CA HIS A 156 9.51 12.37 -2.80
C HIS A 156 9.21 12.21 -4.29
N GLU A 157 10.03 12.81 -5.15
CA GLU A 157 9.81 12.82 -6.60
C GLU A 157 10.01 11.41 -7.19
N THR A 158 10.93 10.61 -6.62
CA THR A 158 11.15 9.22 -7.05
C THR A 158 9.94 8.35 -6.72
N PHE A 159 9.44 8.41 -5.48
CA PHE A 159 8.21 7.70 -5.10
C PHE A 159 7.01 8.10 -5.94
N VAL A 160 6.82 9.41 -6.16
CA VAL A 160 5.69 9.91 -6.96
C VAL A 160 5.82 9.49 -8.42
N THR A 161 7.03 9.54 -8.99
CA THR A 161 7.32 9.04 -10.34
C THR A 161 6.98 7.56 -10.43
N ALA A 162 7.51 6.72 -9.53
CA ALA A 162 7.24 5.28 -9.49
C ALA A 162 5.74 4.99 -9.41
N TRP A 163 5.05 5.69 -8.51
CA TRP A 163 3.61 5.51 -8.33
C TRP A 163 2.80 5.96 -9.55
N ASP A 164 3.15 7.09 -10.18
CA ASP A 164 2.48 7.58 -11.38
C ASP A 164 2.76 6.71 -12.60
N SER A 165 3.93 6.09 -12.69
CA SER A 165 4.26 5.08 -13.68
C SER A 165 3.34 3.88 -13.60
N LEU A 166 3.08 3.36 -12.39
CA LEU A 166 2.17 2.21 -12.20
C LEU A 166 0.71 2.55 -12.51
N LYS A 167 0.31 3.83 -12.45
CA LYS A 167 -1.02 4.26 -12.92
C LYS A 167 -1.22 4.13 -14.42
N SER A 168 -0.13 4.09 -15.21
CA SER A 168 -0.20 3.86 -16.66
C SER A 168 -0.57 2.41 -16.99
N VAL A 169 -0.25 1.47 -16.10
CA VAL A 169 -0.64 0.06 -16.22
C VAL A 169 -2.14 -0.07 -15.99
N SER A 170 -2.86 -0.34 -17.07
CA SER A 170 -4.31 -0.45 -17.04
C SER A 170 -4.74 -1.58 -16.12
N TYR A 171 -5.84 -1.37 -15.38
CA TYR A 171 -6.41 -2.34 -14.43
C TYR A 171 -5.54 -2.67 -13.20
N PHE A 172 -4.25 -2.34 -13.22
CA PHE A 172 -3.45 -2.25 -12.00
C PHE A 172 -3.87 -1.00 -11.23
N GLY A 173 -3.78 0.19 -11.86
CA GLY A 173 -4.36 1.41 -11.31
C GLY A 173 -3.67 1.92 -10.02
N PRO A 174 -4.15 3.05 -9.47
CA PRO A 174 -3.42 3.81 -8.46
C PRO A 174 -3.28 3.12 -7.11
N LEU A 175 -4.36 2.55 -6.56
CA LEU A 175 -4.31 1.91 -5.24
C LEU A 175 -3.37 0.70 -5.25
N THR A 176 -3.51 -0.16 -6.26
CA THR A 176 -2.66 -1.33 -6.47
C THR A 176 -1.21 -0.96 -6.71
N GLY A 177 -0.95 0.15 -7.42
CA GLY A 177 0.41 0.68 -7.57
C GLY A 177 1.00 1.16 -6.25
N TYR A 178 0.20 1.74 -5.37
CA TYR A 178 0.65 2.13 -4.03
C TYR A 178 0.94 0.91 -3.16
N ASP A 179 0.04 -0.07 -3.14
CA ASP A 179 0.19 -1.36 -2.45
C ASP A 179 1.42 -2.15 -2.94
N TRP A 180 1.70 -2.13 -4.26
CA TRP A 180 2.89 -2.79 -4.79
C TRP A 180 4.19 -2.09 -4.38
N LEU A 181 4.20 -0.75 -4.31
CA LEU A 181 5.36 -0.01 -3.79
C LEU A 181 5.61 -0.27 -2.30
N GLU A 182 4.56 -0.57 -1.53
CA GLU A 182 4.70 -1.05 -0.15
C GLU A 182 5.42 -2.40 -0.09
N VAL A 183 4.99 -3.36 -0.93
CA VAL A 183 5.66 -4.66 -1.05
C VAL A 183 7.11 -4.50 -1.49
N VAL A 184 7.37 -3.63 -2.47
CA VAL A 184 8.72 -3.32 -2.94
C VAL A 184 9.59 -2.78 -1.81
N ALA A 185 9.09 -1.82 -1.02
CA ALA A 185 9.84 -1.27 0.09
C ALA A 185 10.24 -2.37 1.10
N PHE A 186 9.30 -3.20 1.55
CA PHE A 186 9.53 -4.13 2.67
C PHE A 186 10.03 -5.52 2.28
N VAL A 187 9.65 -6.04 1.10
CA VAL A 187 10.05 -7.38 0.64
C VAL A 187 11.34 -7.31 -0.17
N HIS A 188 11.51 -6.26 -0.98
CA HIS A 188 12.69 -6.12 -1.84
C HIS A 188 13.80 -5.25 -1.21
N GLY A 189 13.51 -4.58 -0.08
CA GLY A 189 14.51 -3.77 0.64
C GLY A 189 14.80 -2.44 -0.06
N HIS A 190 13.75 -1.79 -0.56
CA HIS A 190 13.79 -0.53 -1.30
C HIS A 190 13.23 0.64 -0.47
N GLU A 191 13.43 0.63 0.85
CA GLU A 191 12.92 1.67 1.74
C GLU A 191 13.51 3.05 1.42
N GLU A 192 14.66 3.14 0.75
CA GLU A 192 15.29 4.38 0.29
C GLU A 192 14.46 5.18 -0.73
N PHE A 193 13.51 4.53 -1.41
CA PHE A 193 12.56 5.21 -2.29
C PHE A 193 11.34 5.73 -1.54
N THR A 194 11.21 5.47 -0.24
CA THR A 194 10.08 5.96 0.54
C THR A 194 10.33 7.39 1.06
N PRO A 195 9.34 8.28 0.96
CA PRO A 195 9.46 9.65 1.45
C PRO A 195 9.63 9.72 2.97
N ALA A 196 10.52 10.60 3.45
CA ALA A 196 10.77 10.82 4.88
C ALA A 196 9.64 11.53 5.65
N THR A 197 8.56 11.95 4.97
CA THR A 197 7.38 12.58 5.61
C THR A 197 6.08 12.22 4.89
N ILE A 198 4.98 12.14 5.64
CA ILE A 198 3.65 11.88 5.11
C ILE A 198 3.12 13.16 4.44
N ARG A 199 2.61 13.02 3.21
CA ARG A 199 2.02 14.11 2.43
C ARG A 199 0.57 13.77 2.06
N PRO A 200 -0.30 14.79 1.82
CA PRO A 200 -1.71 14.55 1.50
C PRO A 200 -1.94 13.58 0.33
N ARG A 201 -1.01 13.57 -0.63
CA ARG A 201 -1.06 12.68 -1.79
C ARG A 201 -1.01 11.20 -1.39
N TYR A 202 -0.25 10.84 -0.37
CA TYR A 202 -0.06 9.46 0.10
C TYR A 202 -1.25 8.95 0.90
N LEU A 203 -2.10 9.85 1.39
CA LEU A 203 -3.38 9.50 2.00
C LEU A 203 -4.55 9.60 0.99
N ASN A 204 -4.25 9.77 -0.30
CA ASN A 204 -5.23 9.93 -1.38
C ASN A 204 -5.02 8.87 -2.48
N THR A 205 -4.90 7.63 -2.06
CA THR A 205 -4.71 6.40 -2.84
C THR A 205 -6.04 5.83 -3.39
N GLY A 206 -7.14 6.15 -2.73
CA GLY A 206 -8.48 5.65 -3.05
C GLY A 206 -9.58 6.47 -2.39
N SER A 207 -10.82 5.97 -2.39
CA SER A 207 -11.97 6.75 -1.91
C SER A 207 -12.18 6.74 -0.40
N ASN A 208 -11.56 5.81 0.34
CA ASN A 208 -11.82 5.63 1.77
C ASN A 208 -10.83 6.39 2.68
N PRO A 209 -9.51 6.37 2.47
CA PRO A 209 -8.59 7.09 3.36
C PRO A 209 -8.89 8.59 3.47
N PRO A 210 -9.23 9.33 2.38
CA PRO A 210 -9.68 10.72 2.50
C PRO A 210 -10.93 10.90 3.35
N LYS A 211 -11.85 9.93 3.32
CA LYS A 211 -13.06 9.96 4.16
C LYS A 211 -12.73 9.63 5.61
N GLY A 212 -11.87 8.64 5.85
CA GLY A 212 -11.35 8.34 7.19
C GLY A 212 -10.67 9.56 7.81
N PHE A 213 -9.83 10.25 7.05
CA PHE A 213 -9.19 11.49 7.47
C PHE A 213 -10.22 12.56 7.86
N LYS A 214 -11.28 12.70 7.04
CA LYS A 214 -12.38 13.62 7.32
C LYS A 214 -13.14 13.24 8.59
N GLU A 215 -13.37 11.95 8.85
CA GLU A 215 -13.99 11.50 10.10
C GLU A 215 -13.11 11.82 11.31
N VAL A 216 -11.80 11.57 11.22
CA VAL A 216 -10.82 11.84 12.30
C VAL A 216 -10.78 13.33 12.64
N PHE A 217 -10.54 14.18 11.64
CA PHE A 217 -10.21 15.60 11.85
C PHE A 217 -11.37 16.57 11.60
N GLY A 218 -12.45 16.12 10.96
CA GLY A 218 -13.59 16.95 10.55
C GLY A 218 -13.28 17.90 9.39
N ILE A 219 -12.20 17.66 8.63
CA ILE A 219 -11.77 18.46 7.48
C ILE A 219 -11.32 17.56 6.32
N ASP A 220 -11.43 18.05 5.10
CA ASP A 220 -10.96 17.34 3.90
C ASP A 220 -9.43 17.45 3.73
N LEU A 221 -8.82 16.49 3.02
CA LEU A 221 -7.36 16.46 2.77
C LEU A 221 -6.85 17.66 1.94
N ASP A 222 -7.72 18.30 1.15
CA ASP A 222 -7.40 19.50 0.38
C ASP A 222 -7.48 20.80 1.20
N HIS A 223 -7.96 20.71 2.44
CA HIS A 223 -8.07 21.86 3.33
C HIS A 223 -6.68 22.35 3.76
N LYS A 224 -6.50 23.68 3.88
CA LYS A 224 -5.19 24.28 4.26
C LYS A 224 -4.63 23.76 5.59
N ALA A 225 -5.51 23.37 6.51
CA ALA A 225 -5.13 22.81 7.81
C ALA A 225 -4.76 21.32 7.77
N ALA A 226 -4.97 20.62 6.64
CA ALA A 226 -4.66 19.19 6.51
C ALA A 226 -3.17 18.92 6.76
N LYS A 227 -2.26 19.81 6.33
CA LYS A 227 -0.82 19.68 6.60
C LYS A 227 -0.48 19.62 8.09
N HIS A 228 -1.27 20.28 8.95
CA HIS A 228 -1.10 20.17 10.40
C HIS A 228 -1.62 18.83 10.90
N CYS A 229 -2.81 18.43 10.47
CA CYS A 229 -3.43 17.17 10.90
C CYS A 229 -2.65 15.93 10.44
N ILE A 230 -2.04 15.98 9.26
CA ILE A 230 -1.15 14.92 8.76
C ILE A 230 0.10 14.79 9.62
N ARG A 231 0.66 15.91 10.09
CA ARG A 231 1.77 15.86 11.05
C ARG A 231 1.37 15.20 12.36
N LEU A 232 0.15 15.41 12.83
CA LEU A 232 -0.36 14.71 14.02
C LEU A 232 -0.50 13.19 13.80
N LEU A 233 -0.80 12.73 12.57
CA LEU A 233 -0.80 11.30 12.24
C LEU A 233 0.63 10.74 12.20
N GLU A 234 1.56 11.48 11.58
CA GLU A 234 2.97 11.12 11.53
C GLU A 234 3.59 11.04 12.93
N GLU A 235 3.44 12.09 13.74
CA GLU A 235 3.89 12.11 15.15
C GLU A 235 3.30 10.95 15.94
N PHE A 236 2.01 10.64 15.75
CA PHE A 236 1.39 9.49 16.39
C PHE A 236 2.02 8.15 15.95
N ALA A 237 2.23 7.95 14.65
CA ALA A 237 2.83 6.72 14.15
C ALA A 237 4.28 6.54 14.63
N LEU A 238 5.09 7.60 14.58
CA LEU A 238 6.49 7.54 14.97
C LEU A 238 6.68 7.47 16.48
N GLU A 239 5.95 8.27 17.25
CA GLU A 239 6.21 8.43 18.68
C GLU A 239 5.35 7.51 19.56
N GLU A 240 4.07 7.29 19.19
CA GLU A 240 3.16 6.46 19.99
C GLU A 240 3.07 5.01 19.51
N LEU A 241 3.25 4.74 18.22
CA LEU A 241 3.26 3.39 17.66
C LEU A 241 4.67 2.82 17.45
N ASP A 242 5.72 3.64 17.64
CA ASP A 242 7.14 3.27 17.45
C ASP A 242 7.40 2.69 16.05
N LYS A 243 6.80 3.30 15.03
CA LYS A 243 6.96 2.90 13.63
C LYS A 243 8.11 3.67 12.97
N GLU A 244 8.77 3.03 12.02
CA GLU A 244 9.68 3.73 11.11
C GLU A 244 8.89 4.46 10.00
N MET A 245 9.51 5.44 9.35
CA MET A 245 8.83 6.29 8.35
C MET A 245 8.14 5.53 7.20
N PRO A 246 8.75 4.51 6.57
CA PRO A 246 8.07 3.72 5.55
C PRO A 246 6.76 3.14 6.09
N SER A 247 6.82 2.46 7.24
CA SER A 247 5.64 1.87 7.88
C SER A 247 4.64 2.93 8.30
N ALA A 248 5.07 4.04 8.86
CA ALA A 248 4.18 5.13 9.24
C ALA A 248 3.35 5.66 8.06
N MET A 249 3.96 5.77 6.86
CA MET A 249 3.26 6.23 5.67
C MET A 249 2.17 5.25 5.20
N PHE A 250 2.51 3.97 5.07
CA PHE A 250 1.58 2.95 4.58
C PHE A 250 0.54 2.58 5.65
N ASP A 251 0.96 2.37 6.89
CA ASP A 251 0.10 2.00 8.02
C ASP A 251 -0.96 3.08 8.29
N MET A 252 -0.61 4.37 8.21
CA MET A 252 -1.58 5.45 8.43
C MET A 252 -2.58 5.57 7.28
N GLU A 253 -2.17 5.33 6.04
CA GLU A 253 -3.10 5.26 4.90
C GLU A 253 -4.10 4.10 5.09
N SER A 254 -3.58 2.91 5.40
CA SER A 254 -4.37 1.70 5.62
C SER A 254 -5.29 1.85 6.82
N ALA A 255 -4.79 2.33 7.96
CA ALA A 255 -5.59 2.58 9.15
C ALA A 255 -6.74 3.55 8.86
N LEU A 256 -6.52 4.63 8.10
CA LEU A 256 -7.60 5.55 7.70
C LEU A 256 -8.61 4.87 6.76
N CYS A 257 -8.15 4.03 5.85
CA CYS A 257 -8.98 3.28 4.92
C CYS A 257 -9.97 2.36 5.66
N VAL A 258 -9.47 1.60 6.64
CA VAL A 258 -10.28 0.63 7.38
C VAL A 258 -11.09 1.30 8.48
N PHE A 259 -10.53 2.28 9.19
CA PHE A 259 -11.25 3.06 10.20
C PHE A 259 -12.55 3.65 9.65
N TYR A 260 -12.54 4.19 8.43
CA TYR A 260 -13.76 4.71 7.80
C TYR A 260 -14.86 3.65 7.63
N LYS A 261 -14.49 2.39 7.38
CA LYS A 261 -15.44 1.28 7.22
C LYS A 261 -16.02 0.84 8.57
N ASP A 262 -15.18 0.85 9.60
CA ASP A 262 -15.48 0.23 10.89
C ASP A 262 -15.89 1.24 11.97
N ILE A 263 -15.89 2.55 11.66
CA ILE A 263 -16.14 3.62 12.64
C ILE A 263 -17.45 3.43 13.42
N GLY A 264 -18.47 2.82 12.81
CA GLY A 264 -19.75 2.55 13.44
C GLY A 264 -19.70 1.44 14.49
N ASP A 265 -18.74 0.53 14.39
CA ASP A 265 -18.65 -0.70 15.20
C ASP A 265 -17.59 -0.60 16.32
N ILE A 266 -16.72 0.41 16.27
CA ILE A 266 -15.74 0.67 17.34
C ILE A 266 -16.46 1.28 18.55
N GLU A 267 -16.53 0.54 19.65
CA GLU A 267 -17.01 1.00 20.94
C GLU A 267 -15.82 1.42 21.82
N MET A 268 -15.83 2.66 22.34
CA MET A 268 -14.86 3.09 23.35
C MET A 268 -15.51 2.93 24.71
N ASP A 269 -14.91 2.14 25.61
CA ASP A 269 -15.48 1.98 26.96
C ASP A 269 -15.35 3.31 27.72
N ASP A 270 -16.48 3.92 28.07
CA ASP A 270 -16.61 5.28 28.60
C ASP A 270 -16.00 5.51 30.02
N GLY A 271 -15.19 4.58 30.55
CA GLY A 271 -14.90 4.59 31.99
C GLY A 271 -13.66 3.85 32.51
N ALA A 272 -12.71 3.42 31.68
CA ALA A 272 -11.51 2.76 32.18
C ALA A 272 -10.27 3.65 32.05
N THR A 273 -9.63 3.97 33.17
CA THR A 273 -8.16 3.96 33.24
C THR A 273 -7.69 2.81 32.37
N ILE A 274 -6.95 3.13 31.31
CA ILE A 274 -6.42 2.19 30.33
C ILE A 274 -5.75 1.05 31.11
N ASP A 275 -6.42 -0.09 31.16
CA ASP A 275 -5.78 -1.35 31.53
C ASP A 275 -5.12 -1.83 30.23
N PRO A 276 -3.78 -1.78 30.12
CA PRO A 276 -3.07 -2.18 28.91
C PRO A 276 -3.30 -3.65 28.53
N ASP A 277 -3.93 -4.45 29.40
CA ASP A 277 -4.19 -5.88 29.18
C ASP A 277 -5.66 -6.20 28.80
N CYS A 278 -6.54 -5.20 28.66
CA CYS A 278 -7.95 -5.42 28.32
C CYS A 278 -8.24 -5.17 26.84
N TYR A 279 -8.12 -6.25 26.06
CA TYR A 279 -8.51 -6.36 24.66
C TYR A 279 -10.03 -6.18 24.46
N PRO A 280 -10.48 -5.46 23.42
CA PRO A 280 -11.88 -5.48 23.01
C PRO A 280 -12.18 -6.82 22.32
N ASN A 281 -13.25 -7.50 22.75
CA ASN A 281 -13.76 -8.66 22.01
C ASN A 281 -14.29 -8.20 20.65
N ARG A 282 -13.70 -8.68 19.55
CA ARG A 282 -14.30 -8.54 18.21
C ARG A 282 -15.61 -9.34 18.19
N LYS A 283 -16.67 -8.76 17.61
CA LYS A 283 -17.98 -9.44 17.44
C LYS A 283 -17.89 -10.70 16.57
N ASP A 284 -16.81 -10.87 15.83
CA ASP A 284 -16.61 -11.98 14.89
C ASP A 284 -15.90 -13.20 15.51
N ASP A 285 -15.47 -13.15 16.77
CA ASP A 285 -14.87 -14.31 17.49
C ASP A 285 -15.92 -15.28 18.03
N CYS A 286 -17.15 -15.23 17.52
CA CYS A 286 -18.27 -16.05 17.95
C CYS A 286 -19.04 -16.64 16.77
N TYR A 287 -18.41 -17.43 15.88
CA TYR A 287 -19.05 -18.55 15.18
C TYR A 287 -18.05 -19.62 14.72
#